data_AF-A0A520JAE1-F1
#
_entry.id   AF-A0A520JAE1-F1
#
_cell.length_a   1.000
_cell.length_b   1.000
_cell.length_c   1.000
_cell.angle_alpha   90.00
_cell.angle_beta   90.00
_cell.angle_gamma   90.00
#
_symmetry.space_group_name_H-M   'P 1'
#
loop_
_entity.id
_entity.type
_entity.pdbx_description
1 polymer ?
#
loop_
_entity_poly.entity_id
_entity_poly.type
_entity_poly.pdbx_seq_one_letter_code
_entity_poly.pdbx_strand_id
1 'polypeptide(L)'
;MIRFTSALALVVALAGGVAGSAQRTPVDDRAGRDTAPLAFRIDEGRNINAFVRDGQTAAHLLLRSGDMPRILSAFPAGNSAVGLWFDKIDRPATWTLDTPPTPSPMTDAKGRPLLAVQAVASIDVPVLRFRQAVLSSIRVLRDYEALGKAPAEILVMGRYDADLRGGPGMVWARDRLDGAAGYVLSVRGLDGTIVDKDGIRAGKGGRIRIAIVASSGETPLTPLGGDALLTSGARADPRARNALSYLSYREKFLAGSWRFDTYFGRDTLMSLRLLMPVLQPAAVEDGIGAVLARLAANGEVAHEEDIGEFAVLRNA
;
A
#
# COMPACT_ATOMS: atom_id res chain seq x y z
N MET A 1 66.36 51.23 -33.46
CA MET A 1 65.12 51.99 -33.23
C MET A 1 64.36 51.29 -32.10
N ILE A 2 64.57 51.75 -30.86
CA ILE A 2 63.58 52.39 -29.94
C ILE A 2 62.68 51.30 -29.29
N ARG A 3 63.03 50.74 -28.11
CA ARG A 3 62.82 51.19 -26.70
C ARG A 3 61.32 51.38 -26.35
N PHE A 4 60.72 50.83 -25.28
CA PHE A 4 60.96 51.06 -23.83
C PHE A 4 60.09 50.06 -23.01
N THR A 5 60.65 49.26 -22.10
CA THR A 5 60.65 49.34 -20.60
C THR A 5 59.37 49.01 -19.81
N SER A 6 59.46 47.93 -19.02
CA SER A 6 59.16 47.75 -17.58
C SER A 6 58.06 48.58 -16.87
N ALA A 7 57.19 47.92 -16.09
CA ALA A 7 57.19 48.00 -14.60
C ALA A 7 56.02 47.27 -13.92
N LEU A 8 56.31 46.92 -12.67
CA LEU A 8 55.62 46.18 -11.61
C LEU A 8 54.44 46.95 -10.95
N ALA A 9 53.46 46.24 -10.35
CA ALA A 9 52.89 46.45 -8.98
C ALA A 9 51.34 46.28 -8.82
N LEU A 10 50.94 45.10 -8.32
CA LEU A 10 50.21 44.77 -7.07
C LEU A 10 49.21 45.77 -6.36
N VAL A 11 47.97 45.25 -6.12
CA VAL A 11 47.04 45.40 -4.92
C VAL A 11 46.24 46.72 -4.77
N VAL A 12 44.93 46.81 -4.45
CA VAL A 12 44.03 46.15 -3.45
C VAL A 12 42.57 46.10 -3.95
N ALA A 13 41.85 45.10 -3.42
CA ALA A 13 40.41 44.79 -3.36
C ALA A 13 39.37 45.92 -3.25
N LEU A 14 38.13 45.59 -3.65
CA LEU A 14 36.93 45.79 -2.83
C LEU A 14 35.84 44.77 -3.18
N ALA A 15 35.36 44.10 -2.15
CA ALA A 15 34.29 43.11 -2.17
C ALA A 15 32.93 43.76 -2.48
N GLY A 16 32.10 43.08 -3.26
CA GLY A 16 30.68 43.41 -3.46
C GLY A 16 29.91 42.13 -3.73
N GLY A 17 28.98 41.79 -2.83
CA GLY A 17 28.42 40.45 -2.67
C GLY A 17 27.71 39.88 -3.90
N VAL A 18 27.96 38.59 -4.13
CA VAL A 18 27.08 37.74 -4.93
C VAL A 18 25.85 37.47 -4.05
N ALA A 19 24.80 38.28 -4.22
CA ALA A 19 23.48 37.95 -3.73
C ALA A 19 23.01 36.71 -4.50
N GLY A 20 23.16 35.54 -3.89
CA GLY A 20 22.58 34.30 -4.39
C GLY A 20 21.07 34.47 -4.46
N SER A 21 20.54 34.54 -5.67
CA SER A 21 19.13 34.32 -5.95
C SER A 21 18.82 32.87 -5.62
N ALA A 22 18.50 32.62 -4.35
CA ALA A 22 17.80 31.41 -3.96
C ALA A 22 16.44 31.43 -4.68
N GLN A 23 16.38 30.80 -5.85
CA GLN A 23 15.12 30.38 -6.45
C GLN A 23 14.45 29.47 -5.42
N ARG A 24 13.53 30.05 -4.65
CA ARG A 24 12.55 29.30 -3.89
C ARG A 24 11.83 28.42 -4.90
N THR A 25 12.08 27.11 -4.83
CA THR A 25 11.25 26.11 -5.48
C THR A 25 9.79 26.46 -5.15
N PRO A 26 8.89 26.59 -6.14
CA PRO A 26 7.50 26.87 -5.84
C PRO A 26 7.01 25.78 -4.90
N VAL A 27 6.52 26.17 -3.72
CA VAL A 27 5.74 25.29 -2.87
C VAL A 27 4.53 24.89 -3.71
N ASP A 28 4.37 23.60 -3.98
CA ASP A 28 3.26 23.11 -4.76
C ASP A 28 1.96 23.28 -3.95
N ASP A 29 1.25 24.40 -4.18
CA ASP A 29 -0.05 24.73 -3.57
C ASP A 29 -1.13 23.63 -3.81
N ARG A 30 -0.85 22.65 -4.68
CA ARG A 30 -1.70 21.47 -4.90
C ARG A 30 -1.73 20.50 -3.71
N ALA A 31 -0.72 20.51 -2.82
CA ALA A 31 -0.63 19.53 -1.72
C ALA A 31 -1.78 19.62 -0.70
N GLY A 32 -2.43 20.77 -0.55
CA GLY A 32 -3.50 20.97 0.43
C GLY A 32 -4.90 20.54 -0.02
N ARG A 33 -5.12 20.29 -1.32
CA ARG A 33 -6.44 19.94 -1.90
C ARG A 33 -6.61 18.44 -2.19
N ASP A 34 -5.51 17.68 -2.17
CA ASP A 34 -5.41 16.25 -2.55
C ASP A 34 -5.56 15.25 -1.39
N THR A 35 -5.73 15.74 -0.16
CA THR A 35 -5.50 14.95 1.08
C THR A 35 -6.77 14.54 1.82
N ALA A 36 -7.95 14.77 1.24
CA ALA A 36 -9.21 14.40 1.88
C ALA A 36 -9.24 12.88 2.16
N PRO A 37 -9.56 12.45 3.39
CA PRO A 37 -9.70 11.04 3.72
C PRO A 37 -10.72 10.36 2.80
N LEU A 38 -10.34 9.20 2.27
CA LEU A 38 -11.16 8.36 1.40
C LEU A 38 -11.38 7.02 2.09
N ALA A 39 -12.64 6.68 2.36
CA ALA A 39 -13.02 5.38 2.90
C ALA A 39 -14.30 4.89 2.21
N PHE A 40 -14.28 3.66 1.71
CA PHE A 40 -15.45 3.06 1.06
C PHE A 40 -15.35 1.53 1.04
N ARG A 41 -16.47 0.89 0.71
CA ARG A 41 -16.59 -0.57 0.66
C ARG A 41 -17.26 -1.00 -0.64
N ILE A 42 -16.77 -2.09 -1.22
CA ILE A 42 -17.36 -2.78 -2.36
C ILE A 42 -17.49 -4.26 -2.00
N ASP A 43 -18.73 -4.75 -1.92
CA ASP A 43 -18.99 -6.17 -1.74
C ASP A 43 -19.16 -6.82 -3.10
N GLU A 44 -18.37 -7.86 -3.37
CA GLU A 44 -18.40 -8.56 -4.66
C GLU A 44 -18.18 -10.06 -4.48
N GLY A 45 -19.20 -10.84 -4.88
CA GLY A 45 -19.22 -12.27 -4.69
C GLY A 45 -19.09 -12.64 -3.21
N ARG A 46 -17.99 -13.31 -2.85
CA ARG A 46 -17.68 -13.73 -1.47
C ARG A 46 -16.78 -12.74 -0.73
N ASN A 47 -16.42 -11.62 -1.33
CA ASN A 47 -15.43 -10.71 -0.78
C ASN A 47 -16.07 -9.42 -0.28
N ILE A 48 -15.70 -9.04 0.93
CA ILE A 48 -15.77 -7.65 1.39
C ILE A 48 -14.46 -6.99 0.98
N ASN A 49 -14.53 -5.91 0.21
CA ASN A 49 -13.38 -5.09 -0.16
C ASN A 49 -13.53 -3.72 0.50
N ALA A 50 -12.77 -3.43 1.55
CA ALA A 50 -12.82 -2.18 2.28
C ALA A 50 -11.53 -1.38 2.07
N PHE A 51 -11.69 -0.15 1.58
CA PHE A 51 -10.61 0.72 1.17
C PHE A 51 -10.50 1.89 2.13
N VAL A 52 -9.27 2.26 2.47
CA VAL A 52 -8.96 3.47 3.23
C VAL A 52 -7.74 4.15 2.64
N ARG A 53 -7.78 5.47 2.53
CA ARG A 53 -6.65 6.33 2.24
C ARG A 53 -6.79 7.60 3.05
N ASP A 54 -5.87 7.82 3.98
CA ASP A 54 -5.87 8.98 4.87
C ASP A 54 -4.43 9.30 5.28
N GLY A 55 -4.03 10.55 5.01
CA GLY A 55 -2.64 10.98 5.07
C GLY A 55 -1.72 10.08 4.25
N GLN A 56 -0.69 9.55 4.89
CA GLN A 56 0.30 8.65 4.26
C GLN A 56 -0.17 7.19 4.16
N THR A 57 -1.29 6.82 4.80
CA THR A 57 -1.74 5.43 4.84
C THR A 57 -2.77 5.18 3.74
N ALA A 58 -2.50 4.20 2.87
CA ALA A 58 -3.47 3.67 1.92
C ALA A 58 -3.50 2.14 2.02
N ALA A 59 -4.67 1.55 2.20
CA ALA A 59 -4.82 0.11 2.26
C ALA A 59 -6.17 -0.38 1.73
N HIS A 60 -6.16 -1.59 1.21
CA HIS A 60 -7.35 -2.35 0.85
C HIS A 60 -7.39 -3.61 1.72
N LEU A 61 -8.30 -3.64 2.69
CA LEU A 61 -8.64 -4.83 3.46
C LEU A 61 -9.67 -5.68 2.70
N LEU A 62 -9.29 -6.90 2.37
CA LEU A 62 -10.14 -7.93 1.79
C LEU A 62 -10.44 -9.01 2.83
N LEU A 63 -11.72 -9.27 3.04
CA LEU A 63 -12.21 -10.42 3.81
C LEU A 63 -12.96 -11.35 2.86
N ARG A 64 -12.47 -12.58 2.67
CA ARG A 64 -13.12 -13.57 1.81
C ARG A 64 -13.88 -14.59 2.64
N SER A 65 -15.17 -14.69 2.35
CA SER A 65 -16.10 -15.68 2.88
C SER A 65 -16.03 -17.00 2.11
N GLY A 66 -16.65 -18.05 2.65
CA GLY A 66 -16.74 -19.38 2.02
C GLY A 66 -16.17 -20.48 2.91
N ASP A 67 -15.85 -21.61 2.28
CA ASP A 67 -15.21 -22.78 2.90
C ASP A 67 -13.69 -22.64 3.02
N MET A 68 -13.09 -21.64 2.37
CA MET A 68 -11.69 -21.26 2.51
C MET A 68 -11.62 -19.77 2.87
N PRO A 69 -11.98 -19.40 4.11
CA PRO A 69 -11.93 -18.02 4.54
C PRO A 69 -10.49 -17.50 4.55
N ARG A 70 -10.32 -16.20 4.31
CA ARG A 70 -9.02 -15.53 4.44
C ARG A 70 -9.15 -14.04 4.70
N ILE A 71 -8.06 -13.46 5.17
CA ILE A 71 -7.86 -12.03 5.38
C ILE A 71 -6.68 -11.59 4.52
N LEU A 72 -6.78 -10.45 3.85
CA LEU A 72 -5.68 -9.85 3.11
C LEU A 72 -5.75 -8.33 3.25
N SER A 73 -4.60 -7.67 3.39
CA SER A 73 -4.48 -6.22 3.29
C SER A 73 -3.43 -5.88 2.24
N ALA A 74 -3.85 -5.20 1.19
CA ALA A 74 -2.99 -4.66 0.14
C ALA A 74 -2.62 -3.21 0.42
N PHE A 75 -1.42 -2.81 0.01
CA PHE A 75 -0.88 -1.46 0.13
C PHE A 75 -0.31 -1.04 -1.24
N PRO A 76 -0.86 0.03 -1.85
CA PRO A 76 -0.36 0.54 -3.14
C PRO A 76 1.15 0.83 -3.16
N ALA A 77 1.66 1.35 -2.05
CA ALA A 77 3.07 1.59 -1.85
C ALA A 77 3.85 0.26 -1.91
N GLY A 78 4.85 0.19 -2.78
CA GLY A 78 5.70 -0.99 -2.93
C GLY A 78 5.04 -2.23 -3.55
N ASN A 79 3.80 -2.13 -4.07
CA ASN A 79 3.02 -3.29 -4.53
C ASN A 79 2.95 -4.37 -3.42
N SER A 80 2.71 -3.93 -2.19
CA SER A 80 2.94 -4.70 -0.97
C SER A 80 1.64 -5.24 -0.38
N ALA A 81 1.72 -6.36 0.33
CA ALA A 81 0.57 -6.93 1.03
C ALA A 81 0.94 -7.90 2.14
N VAL A 82 -0.02 -8.06 3.04
CA VAL A 82 -0.03 -9.13 4.04
C VAL A 82 -1.33 -9.91 3.93
N GLY A 83 -1.25 -11.23 4.12
CA GLY A 83 -2.42 -12.10 4.07
C GLY A 83 -2.32 -13.25 5.06
N LEU A 84 -3.48 -13.71 5.51
CA LEU A 84 -3.65 -14.87 6.38
C LEU A 84 -4.71 -15.79 5.78
N TRP A 85 -4.27 -17.00 5.46
CA TRP A 85 -5.11 -18.09 4.99
C TRP A 85 -5.40 -19.03 6.14
N PHE A 86 -6.64 -19.49 6.18
CA PHE A 86 -7.09 -20.52 7.10
C PHE A 86 -7.23 -21.86 6.37
N ASP A 87 -7.25 -22.94 7.14
CA ASP A 87 -7.62 -24.25 6.61
C ASP A 87 -9.05 -24.24 6.08
N LYS A 88 -9.35 -25.21 5.21
CA LYS A 88 -10.71 -25.45 4.76
C LYS A 88 -11.61 -25.75 5.96
N ILE A 89 -12.77 -25.11 6.00
CA ILE A 89 -13.82 -25.38 7.00
C ILE A 89 -14.94 -26.22 6.39
N ASP A 90 -15.62 -27.00 7.22
CA ASP A 90 -16.64 -27.97 6.77
C ASP A 90 -17.89 -27.30 6.20
N ARG A 91 -18.24 -26.11 6.70
CA ARG A 91 -19.40 -25.33 6.26
C ARG A 91 -18.95 -23.93 5.86
N PRO A 92 -19.37 -23.43 4.68
CA PRO A 92 -19.08 -22.06 4.29
C PRO A 92 -19.54 -21.06 5.35
N ALA A 93 -18.70 -20.07 5.60
CA ALA A 93 -18.99 -19.03 6.58
C ALA A 93 -18.78 -17.64 6.00
N THR A 94 -19.47 -16.66 6.58
CA THR A 94 -19.52 -15.29 6.08
C THR A 94 -18.81 -14.35 7.04
N TRP A 95 -17.83 -13.61 6.54
CA TRP A 95 -17.23 -12.52 7.29
C TRP A 95 -18.20 -11.35 7.43
N THR A 96 -18.20 -10.73 8.59
CA THR A 96 -18.76 -9.41 8.85
C THR A 96 -17.62 -8.46 9.19
N LEU A 97 -17.60 -7.31 8.53
CA LEU A 97 -16.71 -6.20 8.89
C LEU A 97 -17.44 -5.36 9.95
N ASP A 98 -17.08 -5.54 11.22
CA ASP A 98 -17.72 -4.84 12.35
C ASP A 98 -17.23 -3.40 12.48
N THR A 99 -15.97 -3.14 12.11
CA THR A 99 -15.40 -1.78 12.06
C THR A 99 -14.54 -1.65 10.81
N PRO A 100 -14.78 -0.63 9.96
CA PRO A 100 -14.00 -0.45 8.74
C PRO A 100 -12.51 -0.19 9.06
N PRO A 101 -11.61 -0.44 8.10
CA PRO A 101 -10.20 -0.17 8.29
C PRO A 101 -9.95 1.33 8.50
N THR A 102 -9.20 1.66 9.55
CA THR A 102 -8.73 3.02 9.84
C THR A 102 -7.21 3.03 9.97
N PRO A 103 -6.50 4.13 9.63
CA PRO A 103 -5.08 4.25 9.88
C PRO A 103 -4.74 4.03 11.36
N SER A 104 -3.61 3.38 11.61
CA SER A 104 -3.08 3.13 12.96
C SER A 104 -1.55 3.11 12.89
N PRO A 105 -0.89 4.28 12.77
CA PRO A 105 0.57 4.33 12.65
C PRO A 105 1.25 3.56 13.78
N MET A 106 2.29 2.82 13.44
CA MET A 106 3.05 2.04 14.42
C MET A 106 4.53 2.02 14.06
N THR A 107 5.35 1.50 14.97
CA THR A 107 6.75 1.22 14.72
C THR A 107 7.00 -0.28 14.80
N ASP A 108 8.00 -0.75 14.06
CA ASP A 108 8.49 -2.11 14.24
C ASP A 108 9.41 -2.23 15.47
N ALA A 109 9.92 -3.45 15.71
CA ALA A 109 10.82 -3.73 16.83
C ALA A 109 12.16 -2.97 16.77
N LYS A 110 12.53 -2.41 15.60
CA LYS A 110 13.73 -1.58 15.40
C LYS A 110 13.41 -0.08 15.45
N GLY A 111 12.17 0.30 15.75
CA GLY A 111 11.74 1.70 15.81
C GLY A 111 11.50 2.34 14.45
N ARG A 112 11.50 1.58 13.34
CA ARG A 112 11.20 2.12 12.00
C ARG A 112 9.69 2.31 11.85
N PRO A 113 9.24 3.40 11.19
CA PRO A 113 7.81 3.66 11.00
C PRO A 113 7.18 2.60 10.07
N LEU A 114 5.97 2.18 10.43
CA LEU A 114 5.11 1.34 9.60
C LEU A 114 3.77 2.04 9.39
N LEU A 115 3.32 2.07 8.15
CA LEU A 115 1.99 2.50 7.76
C LEU A 115 1.05 1.33 7.99
N ALA A 116 0.16 1.44 8.97
CA ALA A 116 -0.75 0.36 9.32
C ALA A 116 -2.20 0.79 9.26
N VAL A 117 -3.06 -0.23 9.10
CA VAL A 117 -4.50 -0.12 9.28
C VAL A 117 -4.96 -1.10 10.34
N GLN A 118 -6.01 -0.72 11.06
CA GLN A 118 -6.70 -1.58 12.00
C GLN A 118 -8.16 -1.72 11.64
N ALA A 119 -8.73 -2.91 11.83
CA ALA A 119 -10.14 -3.19 11.62
C ALA A 119 -10.64 -4.21 12.65
N VAL A 120 -11.96 -4.30 12.79
CA VAL A 120 -12.59 -5.38 13.55
C VAL A 120 -13.49 -6.16 12.63
N ALA A 121 -13.34 -7.48 12.65
CA ALA A 121 -14.14 -8.38 11.84
C ALA A 121 -14.53 -9.62 12.64
N SER A 122 -15.56 -10.29 12.16
CA SER A 122 -16.08 -11.48 12.79
C SER A 122 -16.66 -12.46 11.79
N ILE A 123 -16.77 -13.71 12.22
CA ILE A 123 -17.21 -14.81 11.37
C ILE A 123 -17.85 -15.89 12.24
N ASP A 124 -18.98 -16.43 11.78
CA ASP A 124 -19.77 -17.41 12.51
C ASP A 124 -19.24 -18.83 12.26
N VAL A 125 -18.07 -19.13 12.84
CA VAL A 125 -17.48 -20.47 12.85
C VAL A 125 -16.95 -20.81 14.25
N PRO A 126 -16.98 -22.09 14.66
CA PRO A 126 -16.41 -22.47 15.94
C PRO A 126 -14.88 -22.37 15.98
N VAL A 127 -14.21 -22.67 14.85
CA VAL A 127 -12.74 -22.71 14.76
C VAL A 127 -12.28 -22.24 13.38
N LEU A 128 -11.24 -21.41 13.35
CA LEU A 128 -10.39 -21.13 12.19
C LEU A 128 -8.97 -21.57 12.50
N ARG A 129 -8.43 -22.54 11.76
CA ARG A 129 -7.03 -22.99 11.92
C ARG A 129 -6.13 -22.19 11.00
N PHE A 130 -5.00 -21.71 11.51
CA PHE A 130 -4.04 -20.99 10.70
C PHE A 130 -3.39 -21.95 9.70
N ARG A 131 -3.48 -21.63 8.41
CA ARG A 131 -2.75 -22.36 7.38
C ARG A 131 -1.40 -21.71 7.11
N GLN A 132 -1.42 -20.41 6.77
CA GLN A 132 -0.21 -19.66 6.45
C GLN A 132 -0.49 -18.17 6.49
N ALA A 133 0.45 -17.40 7.03
CA ALA A 133 0.54 -15.97 6.76
C ALA A 133 1.62 -15.71 5.70
N VAL A 134 1.35 -14.82 4.76
CA VAL A 134 2.28 -14.41 3.69
C VAL A 134 2.37 -12.89 3.71
N LEU A 135 3.58 -12.36 3.86
CA LEU A 135 3.86 -10.93 4.03
C LEU A 135 4.98 -10.54 3.05
N SER A 136 4.63 -9.91 1.94
CA SER A 136 5.56 -9.59 0.85
C SER A 136 4.88 -8.68 -0.19
N SER A 137 5.15 -8.90 -1.47
CA SER A 137 4.46 -8.27 -2.59
C SER A 137 3.14 -8.95 -2.95
N ILE A 138 2.24 -8.20 -3.55
CA ILE A 138 0.97 -8.66 -4.12
C ILE A 138 1.15 -9.82 -5.10
N ARG A 139 2.23 -9.79 -5.91
CA ARG A 139 2.53 -10.89 -6.82
C ARG A 139 2.78 -12.20 -6.08
N VAL A 140 3.58 -12.16 -5.02
CA VAL A 140 3.81 -13.35 -4.16
C VAL A 140 2.51 -13.84 -3.54
N LEU A 141 1.64 -12.93 -3.05
CA LEU A 141 0.35 -13.32 -2.48
C LEU A 141 -0.61 -13.89 -3.54
N ARG A 142 -0.58 -13.38 -4.77
CA ARG A 142 -1.35 -13.91 -5.91
C ARG A 142 -0.87 -15.30 -6.32
N ASP A 143 0.44 -15.50 -6.36
CA ASP A 143 1.04 -16.80 -6.67
C ASP A 143 0.75 -17.80 -5.55
N TYR A 144 0.82 -17.39 -4.29
CA TYR A 144 0.43 -18.24 -3.15
C TYR A 144 -1.05 -18.63 -3.21
N GLU A 145 -1.95 -17.69 -3.53
CA GLU A 145 -3.37 -17.96 -3.71
C GLU A 145 -3.62 -19.00 -4.84
N ALA A 146 -2.87 -18.93 -5.94
CA ALA A 146 -3.05 -19.80 -7.08
C ALA A 146 -2.37 -21.18 -6.91
N LEU A 147 -1.18 -21.21 -6.32
CA LEU A 147 -0.28 -22.37 -6.32
C LEU A 147 -0.12 -23.00 -4.94
N GLY A 148 -0.52 -22.32 -3.87
CA GLY A 148 -0.31 -22.75 -2.48
C GLY A 148 1.16 -22.77 -2.05
N LYS A 149 2.03 -22.05 -2.77
CA LYS A 149 3.48 -21.99 -2.54
C LYS A 149 3.96 -20.55 -2.52
N ALA A 150 4.92 -20.27 -1.65
CA ALA A 150 5.61 -19.00 -1.55
C ALA A 150 7.13 -19.26 -1.41
N PRO A 151 8.00 -18.31 -1.79
CA PRO A 151 9.44 -18.41 -1.58
C PRO A 151 9.78 -18.70 -0.11
N ALA A 152 10.77 -19.54 0.17
CA ALA A 152 11.07 -19.94 1.54
C ALA A 152 11.57 -18.76 2.40
N GLU A 153 12.23 -17.80 1.76
CA GLU A 153 12.88 -16.64 2.37
C GLU A 153 11.88 -15.64 2.96
N ILE A 154 10.63 -15.63 2.48
CA ILE A 154 9.57 -14.75 2.99
C ILE A 154 8.62 -15.45 3.96
N LEU A 155 8.74 -16.77 4.13
CA LEU A 155 7.93 -17.52 5.08
C LEU A 155 8.39 -17.21 6.51
N VAL A 156 7.45 -16.79 7.35
CA VAL A 156 7.69 -16.46 8.76
C VAL A 156 6.70 -17.20 9.65
N MET A 157 7.20 -17.71 10.77
CA MET A 157 6.37 -18.32 11.80
C MET A 157 5.66 -17.27 12.63
N GLY A 158 4.38 -17.49 12.91
CA GLY A 158 3.63 -16.63 13.82
C GLY A 158 4.17 -16.74 15.24
N ARG A 159 4.17 -15.62 15.95
CA ARG A 159 4.48 -15.55 17.37
C ARG A 159 3.20 -15.29 18.16
N TYR A 160 2.90 -16.19 19.09
CA TYR A 160 1.86 -15.95 20.08
C TYR A 160 2.32 -14.87 21.06
N ASP A 161 1.40 -13.98 21.42
CA ASP A 161 1.60 -12.94 22.41
C ASP A 161 0.34 -12.84 23.28
N ALA A 162 0.50 -13.03 24.59
CA ALA A 162 -0.60 -13.05 25.55
C ALA A 162 -1.18 -11.65 25.82
N ASP A 163 -0.43 -10.59 25.50
CA ASP A 163 -0.83 -9.20 25.73
C ASP A 163 -0.62 -8.34 24.47
N LEU A 164 -0.84 -8.93 23.30
CA LEU A 164 -0.79 -8.23 22.01
C LEU A 164 -1.80 -7.08 22.02
N ARG A 165 -1.38 -5.86 22.33
CA ARG A 165 -2.25 -4.67 22.38
C ARG A 165 -3.45 -4.85 23.34
N GLY A 166 -3.20 -5.38 24.53
CA GLY A 166 -4.22 -5.54 25.57
C GLY A 166 -5.02 -6.83 25.49
N GLY A 167 -4.47 -7.89 24.90
CA GLY A 167 -5.08 -9.22 24.93
C GLY A 167 -4.37 -10.28 24.08
N PRO A 168 -4.76 -11.56 24.21
CA PRO A 168 -4.08 -12.66 23.54
C PRO A 168 -4.27 -12.62 22.02
N GLY A 169 -3.19 -12.86 21.28
CA GLY A 169 -3.18 -12.81 19.84
C GLY A 169 -1.97 -13.48 19.20
N MET A 170 -1.97 -13.41 17.87
CA MET A 170 -0.90 -13.91 17.02
C MET A 170 -0.37 -12.77 16.16
N VAL A 171 0.96 -12.68 16.05
CA VAL A 171 1.64 -11.70 15.18
C VAL A 171 2.61 -12.39 14.24
N TRP A 172 2.57 -12.00 12.97
CA TRP A 172 3.57 -12.29 11.96
C TRP A 172 4.24 -10.98 11.58
N ALA A 173 5.56 -10.94 11.67
CA ALA A 173 6.33 -9.74 11.36
C ALA A 173 7.67 -10.14 10.75
N ARG A 174 8.10 -9.40 9.73
CA ARG A 174 9.40 -9.62 9.09
C ARG A 174 9.90 -8.34 8.43
N ASP A 175 11.20 -8.18 8.36
CA ASP A 175 11.87 -7.13 7.58
C ASP A 175 11.77 -7.45 6.10
N ARG A 176 11.87 -6.44 5.22
CA ARG A 176 12.06 -6.74 3.81
C ARG A 176 13.36 -7.52 3.58
N LEU A 177 13.45 -8.24 2.47
CA LEU A 177 14.65 -9.04 2.13
C LEU A 177 15.93 -8.21 1.98
N ASP A 178 15.81 -6.92 1.66
CA ASP A 178 16.91 -5.96 1.59
C ASP A 178 17.25 -5.30 2.95
N GLY A 179 16.59 -5.72 4.04
CA GLY A 179 16.78 -5.17 5.37
C GLY A 179 15.99 -3.88 5.66
N ALA A 180 15.20 -3.37 4.71
CA ALA A 180 14.32 -2.23 4.95
C ALA A 180 13.14 -2.58 5.89
N ALA A 181 12.39 -1.56 6.32
CA ALA A 181 11.18 -1.74 7.10
C ALA A 181 10.20 -2.64 6.34
N GLY A 182 9.70 -3.67 7.01
CA GLY A 182 8.91 -4.71 6.36
C GLY A 182 7.45 -4.66 6.74
N TYR A 183 6.94 -5.79 7.20
CA TYR A 183 5.52 -6.07 7.23
C TYR A 183 5.11 -6.57 8.61
N VAL A 184 3.88 -6.24 9.01
CA VAL A 184 3.24 -6.81 10.19
C VAL A 184 1.82 -7.22 9.82
N LEU A 185 1.42 -8.40 10.28
CA LEU A 185 0.03 -8.83 10.35
C LEU A 185 -0.21 -9.36 11.75
N SER A 186 -1.29 -8.92 12.39
CA SER A 186 -1.64 -9.42 13.71
C SER A 186 -3.14 -9.58 13.87
N VAL A 187 -3.54 -10.64 14.58
CA VAL A 187 -4.92 -10.92 14.95
C VAL A 187 -5.01 -11.10 16.46
N ARG A 188 -6.00 -10.44 17.07
CA ARG A 188 -6.26 -10.51 18.52
C ARG A 188 -7.70 -10.88 18.76
N GLY A 189 -7.93 -11.78 19.72
CA GLY A 189 -9.28 -12.21 20.09
C GLY A 189 -10.04 -11.10 20.81
N LEU A 190 -11.31 -10.91 20.45
CA LEU A 190 -12.26 -10.02 21.12
C LEU A 190 -13.45 -10.84 21.65
N ASP A 191 -14.16 -10.29 22.64
CA ASP A 191 -15.41 -10.83 23.18
C ASP A 191 -15.34 -12.32 23.55
N GLY A 192 -14.23 -12.73 24.17
CA GLY A 192 -14.00 -14.12 24.58
C GLY A 192 -13.55 -15.06 23.46
N THR A 193 -13.27 -14.54 22.25
CA THR A 193 -12.55 -15.27 21.20
C THR A 193 -11.16 -15.65 21.70
N ILE A 194 -10.82 -16.93 21.56
CA ILE A 194 -9.53 -17.48 22.00
C ILE A 194 -8.61 -17.56 20.78
N VAL A 195 -7.44 -16.93 20.88
CA VAL A 195 -6.37 -17.07 19.89
C VAL A 195 -5.24 -17.85 20.53
N ASP A 196 -4.73 -18.87 19.84
CA ASP A 196 -3.56 -19.63 20.26
C ASP A 196 -2.61 -19.82 19.07
N LYS A 197 -1.60 -20.68 19.23
CA LYS A 197 -0.60 -20.93 18.19
C LYS A 197 -1.14 -21.61 16.94
N ASP A 198 -2.24 -22.35 17.04
CA ASP A 198 -2.77 -23.21 15.99
C ASP A 198 -3.97 -22.56 15.28
N GLY A 199 -4.66 -21.62 15.94
CA GLY A 199 -5.79 -20.93 15.32
C GLY A 199 -6.57 -20.00 16.24
N ILE A 200 -7.81 -19.77 15.83
CA ILE A 200 -8.78 -18.91 16.49
C ILE A 200 -10.01 -19.76 16.79
N ARG A 201 -10.50 -19.72 18.03
CA ARG A 201 -11.69 -20.44 18.48
C ARG A 201 -12.73 -19.46 19.00
N ALA A 202 -13.98 -19.70 18.65
CA ALA A 202 -15.10 -18.92 19.16
C ALA A 202 -15.18 -19.04 20.69
N GLY A 203 -15.61 -17.94 21.33
CA GLY A 203 -16.03 -17.98 22.73
C GLY A 203 -17.39 -18.66 22.90
N LYS A 204 -18.03 -18.47 24.07
CA LYS A 204 -19.36 -19.04 24.38
C LYS A 204 -20.46 -18.65 23.37
N GLY A 205 -20.29 -17.54 22.66
CA GLY A 205 -21.25 -17.05 21.66
C GLY A 205 -21.19 -17.75 20.30
N GLY A 206 -20.28 -18.72 20.08
CA GLY A 206 -20.18 -19.47 18.82
C GLY A 206 -19.67 -18.66 17.61
N ARG A 207 -19.35 -17.37 17.81
CA ARG A 207 -18.80 -16.44 16.83
C ARG A 207 -17.36 -16.11 17.17
N ILE A 208 -16.51 -16.05 16.15
CA ILE A 208 -15.16 -15.49 16.25
C ILE A 208 -15.25 -14.00 15.97
N ARG A 209 -14.68 -13.18 16.85
CA ARG A 209 -14.51 -11.74 16.64
C ARG A 209 -13.07 -11.36 16.92
N ILE A 210 -12.44 -10.67 15.98
CA ILE A 210 -11.02 -10.36 16.02
C ILE A 210 -10.74 -8.90 15.67
N ALA A 211 -9.75 -8.33 16.35
CA ALA A 211 -9.07 -7.13 15.88
C ALA A 211 -7.94 -7.55 14.93
N ILE A 212 -7.86 -6.89 13.78
CA ILE A 212 -6.87 -7.11 12.75
C ILE A 212 -6.00 -5.86 12.66
N VAL A 213 -4.68 -6.03 12.64
CA VAL A 213 -3.73 -4.97 12.26
C VAL A 213 -2.87 -5.48 11.14
N ALA A 214 -2.74 -4.69 10.08
CA ALA A 214 -1.90 -4.98 8.93
C ALA A 214 -1.05 -3.75 8.60
N SER A 215 0.22 -3.94 8.28
CA SER A 215 1.12 -2.82 7.99
C SER A 215 2.17 -3.14 6.93
N SER A 216 2.71 -2.05 6.38
CA SER A 216 3.84 -2.05 5.46
C SER A 216 4.80 -0.90 5.80
N GLY A 217 6.10 -1.12 5.65
CA GLY A 217 7.17 -0.14 5.83
C GLY A 217 7.57 0.59 4.54
N GLU A 218 6.80 0.43 3.47
CA GLU A 218 7.06 1.05 2.17
C GLU A 218 6.92 2.57 2.22
N THR A 219 7.67 3.26 1.36
CA THR A 219 7.51 4.71 1.17
C THR A 219 6.10 5.00 0.64
N PRO A 220 5.31 5.88 1.31
CA PRO A 220 3.95 6.18 0.89
C PRO A 220 3.92 6.84 -0.49
N LEU A 221 2.85 6.58 -1.23
CA LEU A 221 2.53 7.30 -2.46
C LEU A 221 1.79 8.60 -2.16
N THR A 222 1.84 9.55 -3.08
CA THR A 222 1.15 10.84 -2.99
C THR A 222 -0.25 10.71 -3.58
N PRO A 223 -1.32 10.77 -2.75
CA PRO A 223 -2.70 10.67 -3.22
C PRO A 223 -3.03 11.70 -4.30
N LEU A 224 -3.83 11.26 -5.29
CA LEU A 224 -4.48 12.14 -6.25
C LEU A 224 -5.99 11.89 -6.16
N GLY A 225 -6.80 12.94 -5.98
CA GLY A 225 -8.24 12.78 -5.77
C GLY A 225 -9.06 14.04 -6.00
N GLY A 226 -10.39 13.89 -5.92
CA GLY A 226 -11.33 15.01 -6.00
C GLY A 226 -11.09 15.90 -7.22
N ASP A 227 -11.08 17.21 -7.00
CA ASP A 227 -10.94 18.23 -8.05
C ASP A 227 -9.53 18.30 -8.65
N ALA A 228 -8.52 17.69 -8.03
CA ALA A 228 -7.19 17.57 -8.59
C ALA A 228 -7.07 16.38 -9.57
N LEU A 229 -7.96 15.38 -9.44
CA LEU A 229 -8.02 14.24 -10.34
C LEU A 229 -9.01 14.45 -11.49
N LEU A 230 -10.23 14.90 -11.18
CA LEU A 230 -11.35 14.94 -12.11
C LEU A 230 -11.80 16.37 -12.40
N THR A 231 -12.23 16.61 -13.64
CA THR A 231 -12.92 17.86 -14.02
C THR A 231 -14.39 17.80 -13.60
N SER A 232 -15.07 18.95 -13.64
CA SER A 232 -16.53 19.03 -13.42
C SER A 232 -17.34 18.28 -14.48
N GLY A 233 -16.73 17.91 -15.62
CA GLY A 233 -17.36 17.10 -16.67
C GLY A 233 -17.43 15.60 -16.33
N ALA A 234 -16.73 15.13 -15.30
CA ALA A 234 -16.80 13.75 -14.87
C ALA A 234 -18.20 13.40 -14.34
N ARG A 235 -18.75 12.24 -14.72
CA ARG A 235 -20.04 11.75 -14.21
C ARG A 235 -20.05 11.65 -12.68
N ALA A 236 -21.17 12.02 -12.07
CA ALA A 236 -21.41 11.90 -10.63
C ALA A 236 -21.76 10.47 -10.17
N ASP A 237 -20.81 9.54 -10.37
CA ASP A 237 -20.89 8.18 -9.85
C ASP A 237 -19.94 8.02 -8.65
N PRO A 238 -20.46 7.95 -7.40
CA PRO A 238 -19.63 7.82 -6.21
C PRO A 238 -18.75 6.56 -6.21
N ARG A 239 -19.26 5.43 -6.71
CA ARG A 239 -18.51 4.17 -6.72
C ARG A 239 -17.31 4.27 -7.65
N ALA A 240 -17.54 4.74 -8.88
CA ALA A 240 -16.48 4.89 -9.86
C ALA A 240 -15.44 5.95 -9.44
N ARG A 241 -15.89 7.09 -8.88
CA ARG A 241 -15.01 8.15 -8.39
C ARG A 241 -14.16 7.71 -7.20
N ASN A 242 -14.74 6.99 -6.25
CA ASN A 242 -14.00 6.48 -5.10
C ASN A 242 -12.96 5.45 -5.53
N ALA A 243 -13.33 4.52 -6.42
CA ALA A 243 -12.40 3.54 -6.97
C ALA A 243 -11.26 4.23 -7.72
N LEU A 244 -11.57 5.14 -8.65
CA LEU A 244 -10.54 5.85 -9.42
C LEU A 244 -9.64 6.70 -8.51
N SER A 245 -10.22 7.40 -7.52
CA SER A 245 -9.43 8.18 -6.55
C SER A 245 -8.47 7.28 -5.80
N TYR A 246 -8.91 6.12 -5.31
CA TYR A 246 -8.05 5.17 -4.60
C TYR A 246 -6.91 4.63 -5.48
N LEU A 247 -7.14 4.46 -6.78
CA LEU A 247 -6.18 3.93 -7.74
C LEU A 247 -5.25 5.00 -8.35
N SER A 248 -5.42 6.27 -7.98
CA SER A 248 -4.68 7.40 -8.56
C SER A 248 -3.72 8.01 -7.56
N TYR A 249 -2.44 8.03 -7.93
CA TYR A 249 -1.34 8.66 -7.20
C TYR A 249 -0.46 9.40 -8.20
N ARG A 250 0.28 10.41 -7.72
CA ARG A 250 1.15 11.20 -8.58
C ARG A 250 2.29 10.38 -9.18
N GLU A 251 2.75 9.37 -8.45
CA GLU A 251 3.84 8.50 -8.89
C GLU A 251 3.39 7.43 -9.88
N LYS A 252 2.10 7.03 -9.86
CA LYS A 252 1.50 6.02 -10.72
C LYS A 252 -0.02 5.89 -10.56
N PHE A 253 -0.65 5.47 -11.65
CA PHE A 253 -2.02 4.99 -11.67
C PHE A 253 -1.98 3.46 -11.58
N LEU A 254 -2.67 2.91 -10.59
CA LEU A 254 -2.74 1.46 -10.37
C LEU A 254 -3.71 0.82 -11.36
N ALA A 255 -3.36 -0.33 -11.91
CA ALA A 255 -4.22 -1.07 -12.85
C ALA A 255 -5.46 -1.67 -12.17
N GLY A 256 -5.37 -1.93 -10.87
CA GLY A 256 -6.46 -2.35 -10.02
C GLY A 256 -6.03 -2.32 -8.57
N SER A 257 -6.82 -2.91 -7.68
CA SER A 257 -6.38 -3.12 -6.30
C SER A 257 -5.71 -4.49 -6.17
N TRP A 258 -5.88 -5.21 -5.05
CA TRP A 258 -5.02 -6.33 -4.62
C TRP A 258 -4.58 -7.39 -5.65
N ARG A 259 -5.25 -7.59 -6.79
CA ARG A 259 -4.74 -8.51 -7.84
C ARG A 259 -3.73 -7.87 -8.79
N PHE A 260 -3.78 -6.55 -8.91
CA PHE A 260 -3.08 -5.70 -9.87
C PHE A 260 -2.73 -4.34 -9.22
N ASP A 261 -2.29 -4.35 -7.95
CA ASP A 261 -2.11 -3.16 -7.08
C ASP A 261 -0.85 -2.35 -7.42
N THR A 262 -0.54 -2.25 -8.72
CA THR A 262 0.64 -1.57 -9.22
C THR A 262 0.41 -1.08 -10.64
N TYR A 263 1.44 -0.44 -11.19
CA TYR A 263 1.49 0.06 -12.56
C TYR A 263 1.60 -1.08 -13.59
N PHE A 264 0.79 -0.99 -14.65
CA PHE A 264 0.87 -1.82 -15.86
C PHE A 264 0.84 -0.89 -17.07
N GLY A 265 1.95 -0.76 -17.80
CA GLY A 265 2.11 0.43 -18.63
C GLY A 265 1.17 0.56 -19.81
N ARG A 266 0.86 -0.55 -20.49
CA ARG A 266 -0.17 -0.55 -21.54
C ARG A 266 -1.53 -0.14 -20.96
N ASP A 267 -1.91 -0.75 -19.85
CA ASP A 267 -3.23 -0.58 -19.23
C ASP A 267 -3.38 0.84 -18.66
N THR A 268 -2.31 1.42 -18.12
CA THR A 268 -2.22 2.82 -17.70
C THR A 268 -2.40 3.76 -18.91
N LEU A 269 -1.66 3.57 -20.00
CA LEU A 269 -1.77 4.42 -21.20
C LEU A 269 -3.17 4.35 -21.83
N MET A 270 -3.75 3.14 -21.92
CA MET A 270 -5.12 2.95 -22.41
C MET A 270 -6.14 3.65 -21.50
N SER A 271 -6.03 3.47 -20.18
CA SER A 271 -6.94 4.10 -19.21
C SER A 271 -6.84 5.62 -19.25
N LEU A 272 -5.62 6.17 -19.31
CA LEU A 272 -5.41 7.61 -19.48
C LEU A 272 -6.08 8.11 -20.75
N ARG A 273 -5.87 7.44 -21.89
CA ARG A 273 -6.47 7.86 -23.16
C ARG A 273 -8.00 7.92 -23.11
N LEU A 274 -8.63 6.97 -22.41
CA LEU A 274 -10.09 6.91 -22.23
C LEU A 274 -10.60 7.96 -21.24
N LEU A 275 -9.85 8.22 -20.17
CA LEU A 275 -10.24 9.14 -19.09
C LEU A 275 -9.84 10.59 -19.34
N MET A 276 -8.92 10.86 -20.28
CA MET A 276 -8.44 12.21 -20.64
C MET A 276 -9.53 13.29 -20.71
N PRO A 277 -10.72 13.06 -21.30
CA PRO A 277 -11.77 14.09 -21.35
C PRO A 277 -12.31 14.54 -19.99
N VAL A 278 -12.13 13.72 -18.95
CA VAL A 278 -12.66 13.96 -17.60
C VAL A 278 -11.57 14.06 -16.53
N LEU A 279 -10.30 13.88 -16.89
CA LEU A 279 -9.15 14.09 -16.00
C LEU A 279 -8.71 15.54 -16.04
N GLN A 280 -8.19 16.03 -14.91
CA GLN A 280 -7.46 17.29 -14.89
C GLN A 280 -6.19 17.18 -15.75
N PRO A 281 -5.74 18.26 -16.42
CA PRO A 281 -4.50 18.25 -17.19
C PRO A 281 -3.29 17.77 -16.38
N ALA A 282 -3.16 18.23 -15.13
CA ALA A 282 -2.09 17.80 -14.22
C ALA A 282 -2.16 16.29 -13.92
N ALA A 283 -3.35 15.71 -13.76
CA ALA A 283 -3.51 14.27 -13.55
C ALA A 283 -3.10 13.46 -14.79
N VAL A 284 -3.31 14.00 -16.00
CA VAL A 284 -2.82 13.40 -17.25
C VAL A 284 -1.30 13.45 -17.31
N GLU A 285 -0.69 14.57 -16.93
CA GLU A 285 0.77 14.71 -16.83
C GLU A 285 1.38 13.74 -15.82
N ASP A 286 0.79 13.62 -14.62
CA ASP A 286 1.23 12.64 -13.61
C ASP A 286 1.17 11.21 -14.17
N GLY A 287 0.09 10.85 -14.87
CA GLY A 287 -0.08 9.54 -15.49
C GLY A 287 0.95 9.25 -16.59
N ILE A 288 1.22 10.22 -17.48
CA ILE A 288 2.24 10.08 -18.52
C ILE A 288 3.64 10.06 -17.90
N GLY A 289 3.92 10.93 -16.94
CA GLY A 289 5.17 10.99 -16.20
C GLY A 289 5.49 9.67 -15.52
N ALA A 290 4.49 9.01 -14.92
CA ALA A 290 4.63 7.69 -14.33
C ALA A 290 5.06 6.61 -15.34
N VAL A 291 4.58 6.69 -16.59
CA VAL A 291 5.01 5.80 -17.68
C VAL A 291 6.45 6.09 -18.09
N LEU A 292 6.76 7.37 -18.33
CA LEU A 292 8.08 7.81 -18.79
C LEU A 292 9.18 7.48 -17.77
N ALA A 293 8.90 7.62 -16.48
CA ALA A 293 9.82 7.27 -15.39
C ALA A 293 10.19 5.78 -15.34
N ARG A 294 9.47 4.92 -16.07
CA ARG A 294 9.62 3.46 -16.07
C ARG A 294 9.94 2.90 -17.45
N LEU A 295 10.30 3.75 -18.39
CA LEU A 295 10.76 3.31 -19.70
C LEU A 295 12.12 2.63 -19.58
N ALA A 296 12.26 1.49 -20.25
CA ALA A 296 13.56 0.90 -20.49
C ALA A 296 14.40 1.81 -21.42
N ALA A 297 15.72 1.60 -21.43
CA ALA A 297 16.64 2.41 -22.24
C ALA A 297 16.34 2.35 -23.75
N ASN A 298 15.69 1.27 -24.21
CA ASN A 298 15.23 1.07 -25.59
C ASN A 298 13.82 1.65 -25.86
N GLY A 299 13.19 2.31 -24.89
CA GLY A 299 11.84 2.85 -25.00
C GLY A 299 10.71 1.85 -24.75
N GLU A 300 11.01 0.62 -24.32
CA GLU A 300 9.97 -0.33 -23.94
C GLU A 300 9.28 0.09 -22.63
N VAL A 301 7.97 -0.07 -22.63
CA VAL A 301 7.12 0.18 -21.46
C VAL A 301 7.00 -1.13 -20.66
N ALA A 302 7.24 -1.07 -19.36
CA ALA A 302 7.09 -2.23 -18.48
C ALA A 302 5.66 -2.83 -18.55
N HIS A 303 5.58 -4.16 -18.71
CA HIS A 303 4.31 -4.89 -18.68
C HIS A 303 3.61 -4.74 -17.32
N GLU A 304 4.38 -4.86 -16.25
CA GLU A 304 3.98 -4.64 -14.86
C GLU A 304 5.23 -4.25 -14.07
N GLU A 305 5.13 -3.28 -13.17
CA GLU A 305 6.27 -2.76 -12.41
C GLU A 305 6.84 -3.79 -11.42
N ASP A 306 8.13 -4.10 -11.56
CA ASP A 306 8.93 -4.73 -10.50
C ASP A 306 9.34 -3.66 -9.50
N ILE A 307 8.71 -3.65 -8.32
CA ILE A 307 8.99 -2.70 -7.24
C ILE A 307 8.97 -3.40 -5.89
N GLY A 308 9.55 -2.74 -4.90
CA GLY A 308 9.52 -3.16 -3.53
C GLY A 308 10.23 -4.49 -3.31
N GLU A 309 9.68 -5.33 -2.44
CA GLU A 309 10.27 -6.63 -2.15
C GLU A 309 10.30 -7.57 -3.37
N PHE A 310 9.35 -7.46 -4.29
CA PHE A 310 9.35 -8.31 -5.48
C PHE A 310 10.57 -8.07 -6.37
N ALA A 311 11.00 -6.81 -6.49
CA ALA A 311 12.21 -6.47 -7.22
C ALA A 311 13.45 -7.10 -6.55
N VAL A 312 13.50 -7.12 -5.21
CA VAL A 312 14.58 -7.79 -4.48
C VAL A 312 14.57 -9.29 -4.75
N LEU A 313 13.42 -9.95 -4.65
CA LEU A 313 13.26 -11.38 -4.93
C LEU A 313 13.73 -11.79 -6.33
N ARG A 314 13.48 -10.95 -7.34
CA ARG A 314 13.86 -11.25 -8.73
C ARG A 314 15.35 -11.04 -9.03
N ASN A 315 16.06 -10.32 -8.18
CA ASN A 315 17.46 -9.97 -8.36
C ASN A 315 18.36 -10.54 -7.24
N ALA A 316 17.83 -11.45 -6.43
CA ALA A 316 18.56 -12.17 -5.39
C ALA A 316 19.37 -13.35 -5.97
#